data_AF-A0A943JFL0-F1
#
_entry.id   AF-A0A943JFL0-F1
#
_cell.length_a   1.000
_cell.length_b   1.000
_cell.length_c   1.000
_cell.angle_alpha   90.00
_cell.angle_beta   90.00
_cell.angle_gamma   90.00
#
_symmetry.space_group_name_H-M   'P 1'
#
loop_
_entity.id
_entity.type
_entity.pdbx_description
1 polymer ?
#
loop_
_entity_poly.entity_id
_entity_poly.type
_entity_poly.pdbx_seq_one_letter_code
_entity_poly.pdbx_strand_id
1 'polypeptide(L)'
;SLALEWDIEKYDADGDMTTVHANRGGGTDDYWGQSRMMPYGVYVLVEQQPEGIPQKHYAIDSPKEVEIPFVPQIEEDGTVHDKLPDPDYLYDSHMTPETLMERYHIRFNEETHIIYAHNNDGDFEVFKYGLEPDSRRDCQNDLVAAYYHYGSISEDAGVMDGVYYETYYDRDGQITDYGVTMDGVDTMTGMSTAVDRKYAKALVPWSVLDPRYGEIINDNGDIGNRDSGLEDGSFNFVAFANKDFENEFYSSRLRIEKLDAETGENILHDGALFKIYAAKRDIAGDGAAGVTGSGDILFDENGIPLYDESEQIFMRDDTGAEVGIFKAYTTVRDGEVTKEDGSTQTEKQCVGYLETYQPLGAGAYVLVEVEAPEGYVKSKPIAFTVYSDKVEYYEEGDAGKKVQAVKYQYMRPVG
;
A
#
# COMPACT_ATOMS: atom_id res chain seq x y z
N SER A 1 9.85 -17.86 10.74
CA SER A 1 9.67 -16.68 9.88
C SER A 1 9.54 -17.17 8.44
N LEU A 2 8.64 -16.60 7.64
CA LEU A 2 8.54 -16.84 6.18
C LEU A 2 9.25 -15.74 5.38
N ALA A 3 9.86 -14.75 6.06
CA ALA A 3 10.59 -13.67 5.40
C ALA A 3 11.84 -14.25 4.71
N LEU A 4 12.02 -13.87 3.44
CA LEU A 4 13.22 -14.21 2.68
C LEU A 4 14.34 -13.26 3.10
N GLU A 5 15.57 -13.75 3.15
CA GLU A 5 16.72 -12.84 3.10
C GLU A 5 16.76 -12.23 1.70
N TRP A 6 16.70 -10.90 1.59
CA TRP A 6 16.59 -10.22 0.31
C TRP A 6 17.40 -8.92 0.25
N ASP A 7 18.05 -8.54 1.34
CA ASP A 7 18.96 -7.41 1.36
C ASP A 7 20.34 -7.73 0.75
N ILE A 8 21.16 -6.69 0.60
CA ILE A 8 22.52 -6.74 0.11
C ILE A 8 23.45 -6.29 1.24
N GLU A 9 24.36 -7.17 1.68
CA GLU A 9 25.27 -6.97 2.84
C GLU A 9 26.05 -5.63 2.81
N LYS A 10 26.35 -5.09 1.62
CA LYS A 10 27.00 -3.77 1.45
C LYS A 10 26.14 -2.60 1.94
N TYR A 11 24.81 -2.74 1.91
CA TYR A 11 23.82 -1.70 2.15
C TYR A 11 22.93 -1.98 3.38
N ASP A 12 23.12 -3.12 4.02
CA ASP A 12 22.42 -3.51 5.25
C ASP A 12 22.74 -2.53 6.39
N ALA A 13 21.73 -1.75 6.76
CA ALA A 13 21.85 -0.67 7.72
C ALA A 13 21.40 -1.08 9.14
N ASP A 14 20.51 -2.06 9.25
CA ASP A 14 19.91 -2.49 10.52
C ASP A 14 20.44 -3.86 11.00
N GLY A 15 21.24 -4.56 10.18
CA GLY A 15 21.80 -5.87 10.48
C GLY A 15 20.81 -7.02 10.26
N ASP A 16 19.67 -6.75 9.62
CA ASP A 16 18.63 -7.74 9.30
C ASP A 16 18.56 -7.97 7.79
N MET A 17 19.12 -9.08 7.33
CA MET A 17 19.10 -9.46 5.91
C MET A 17 17.68 -9.68 5.34
N THR A 18 16.65 -9.67 6.19
CA THR A 18 15.23 -9.77 5.79
C THR A 18 14.54 -8.41 5.62
N THR A 19 15.26 -7.29 5.75
CA THR A 19 14.76 -5.93 5.51
C THR A 19 15.64 -5.19 4.50
N VAL A 20 15.03 -4.48 3.56
CA VAL A 20 15.77 -3.62 2.62
C VAL A 20 15.61 -2.18 3.08
N HIS A 21 16.73 -1.51 3.38
CA HIS A 21 16.70 -0.13 3.82
C HIS A 21 16.69 0.84 2.63
N ALA A 22 15.68 1.72 2.57
CA ALA A 22 15.61 2.80 1.59
C ALA A 22 16.47 4.00 2.03
N ASN A 23 17.79 3.89 1.91
CA ASN A 23 18.75 4.96 2.30
C ASN A 23 19.53 5.54 1.12
N ARG A 24 19.31 5.04 -0.10
CA ARG A 24 19.98 5.55 -1.28
C ARG A 24 19.19 6.75 -1.78
N GLY A 25 19.73 7.96 -1.61
CA GLY A 25 19.09 9.21 -2.00
C GLY A 25 19.93 10.42 -1.63
N GLY A 26 19.86 11.50 -2.42
CA GLY A 26 20.60 12.74 -2.20
C GLY A 26 19.93 13.73 -1.24
N GLY A 27 18.73 13.43 -0.75
CA GLY A 27 17.88 14.33 0.04
C GLY A 27 17.08 15.35 -0.78
N THR A 28 17.41 15.52 -2.07
CA THR A 28 16.56 16.18 -3.08
C THR A 28 15.66 15.19 -3.82
N ASP A 29 16.12 13.95 -3.94
CA ASP A 29 15.43 12.85 -4.61
C ASP A 29 14.81 11.89 -3.59
N ASP A 30 13.87 11.07 -4.05
CA ASP A 30 13.26 10.02 -3.26
C ASP A 30 14.30 9.02 -2.74
N TYR A 31 14.10 8.57 -1.50
CA TYR A 31 14.90 7.50 -0.93
C TYR A 31 14.48 6.16 -1.55
N TRP A 32 15.45 5.36 -1.98
CA TRP A 32 15.22 4.03 -2.54
C TRP A 32 16.13 2.97 -1.94
N GLY A 33 15.71 1.71 -2.12
CA GLY A 33 16.45 0.52 -1.75
C GLY A 33 16.35 -0.53 -2.86
N GLN A 34 17.25 -1.50 -2.86
CA GLN A 34 17.30 -2.55 -3.88
C GLN A 34 17.59 -3.87 -3.22
N SER A 35 16.77 -4.87 -3.55
CA SER A 35 17.01 -6.24 -3.11
C SER A 35 18.15 -6.90 -3.89
N ARG A 36 18.69 -8.00 -3.36
CA ARG A 36 19.40 -8.97 -4.20
C ARG A 36 18.47 -9.55 -5.27
N MET A 37 19.04 -10.27 -6.25
CA MET A 37 18.24 -10.95 -7.26
C MET A 37 17.31 -11.98 -6.63
N MET A 38 16.01 -11.81 -6.87
CA MET A 38 14.95 -12.63 -6.31
C MET A 38 14.55 -13.72 -7.30
N PRO A 39 14.21 -14.94 -6.83
CA PRO A 39 13.58 -15.94 -7.69
C PRO A 39 12.29 -15.41 -8.33
N TYR A 40 11.88 -16.00 -9.45
CA TYR A 40 10.59 -15.67 -10.06
C TYR A 40 9.47 -16.06 -9.11
N GLY A 41 8.50 -15.18 -8.93
CA GLY A 41 7.45 -15.39 -7.94
C GLY A 41 6.64 -14.15 -7.63
N VAL A 42 5.71 -14.34 -6.72
CA VAL A 42 4.84 -13.30 -6.16
C VAL A 42 5.27 -13.11 -4.70
N TYR A 43 5.59 -11.87 -4.35
CA TYR A 43 6.10 -11.48 -3.04
C TYR A 43 5.16 -10.45 -2.42
N VAL A 44 5.10 -10.41 -1.10
CA VAL A 44 4.39 -9.37 -0.36
C VAL A 44 5.42 -8.54 0.39
N LEU A 45 5.52 -7.27 0.02
CA LEU A 45 6.35 -6.29 0.70
C LEU A 45 5.53 -5.62 1.81
N VAL A 46 6.12 -5.53 2.98
CA VAL A 46 5.51 -4.90 4.16
C VAL A 46 6.45 -3.79 4.63
N GLU A 47 5.94 -2.58 4.70
CA GLU A 47 6.70 -1.45 5.20
C GLU A 47 6.89 -1.55 6.72
N GLN A 48 8.08 -1.16 7.19
CA GLN A 48 8.37 -1.00 8.61
C GLN A 48 8.34 0.47 8.99
N GLN A 49 7.84 0.78 10.19
CA GLN A 49 7.83 2.15 10.70
C GLN A 49 9.26 2.66 10.93
N PRO A 50 9.58 3.91 10.52
CA PRO A 50 10.85 4.52 10.87
C PRO A 50 10.99 4.68 12.39
N GLU A 51 12.03 4.08 12.99
CA GLU A 51 12.25 4.14 14.46
C GLU A 51 12.93 5.46 14.92
N GLY A 52 13.39 6.29 13.98
CA GLY A 52 14.34 7.37 14.25
C GLY A 52 13.77 8.72 14.70
N ILE A 53 12.44 8.91 14.71
CA ILE A 53 11.84 10.22 15.05
C ILE A 53 10.96 10.11 16.31
N PRO A 54 11.40 10.65 17.46
CA PRO A 54 10.69 10.54 18.73
C PRO A 54 9.22 10.98 18.64
N GLN A 55 8.31 10.04 18.90
CA GLN A 55 6.85 10.25 18.88
C GLN A 55 6.39 10.99 17.59
N LYS A 56 6.88 10.53 16.42
CA LYS A 56 6.17 10.67 15.14
C LYS A 56 5.74 9.28 14.71
N HIS A 57 4.44 9.09 14.53
CA HIS A 57 3.87 7.82 14.13
C HIS A 57 3.31 7.99 12.73
N TYR A 58 3.81 7.17 11.80
CA TYR A 58 3.32 7.15 10.44
C TYR A 58 2.26 6.06 10.31
N ALA A 59 1.32 6.24 9.39
CA ALA A 59 0.59 5.14 8.82
C ALA A 59 1.52 4.55 7.76
N ILE A 60 2.02 3.34 8.02
CA ILE A 60 2.66 2.55 6.97
C ILE A 60 1.63 2.21 5.90
N ASP A 61 2.11 2.11 4.68
CA ASP A 61 1.34 1.60 3.58
C ASP A 61 0.90 0.15 3.84
N SER A 62 -0.26 -0.21 3.29
CA SER A 62 -0.73 -1.60 3.34
C SER A 62 0.24 -2.51 2.59
N PRO A 63 0.37 -3.80 2.99
CA PRO A 63 1.23 -4.75 2.29
C PRO A 63 0.98 -4.72 0.78
N LYS A 64 2.05 -4.61 -0.02
CA LYS A 64 1.97 -4.52 -1.48
C LYS A 64 2.48 -5.80 -2.12
N GLU A 65 1.70 -6.35 -3.04
CA GLU A 65 2.13 -7.50 -3.85
C GLU A 65 3.07 -7.04 -4.96
N VAL A 66 4.17 -7.76 -5.13
CA VAL A 66 5.19 -7.55 -6.16
C VAL A 66 5.43 -8.83 -6.91
N GLU A 67 5.26 -8.77 -8.23
CA GLU A 67 5.48 -9.89 -9.10
C GLU A 67 6.81 -9.74 -9.84
N ILE A 68 7.62 -10.79 -9.83
CA ILE A 68 8.91 -10.87 -10.52
C ILE A 68 8.88 -12.10 -11.44
N PRO A 69 9.37 -12.00 -12.69
CA PRO A 69 10.00 -10.83 -13.31
C PRO A 69 8.95 -9.83 -13.82
N PHE A 70 9.38 -8.56 -13.91
CA PHE A 70 8.71 -7.52 -14.66
C PHE A 70 9.72 -6.94 -15.64
N VAL A 71 9.39 -6.93 -16.93
CA VAL A 71 10.22 -6.35 -17.98
C VAL A 71 9.54 -5.06 -18.45
N PRO A 72 10.15 -3.88 -18.24
CA PRO A 72 9.55 -2.62 -18.61
C PRO A 72 9.67 -2.36 -20.11
N GLN A 73 8.75 -1.58 -20.66
CA GLN A 73 8.88 -1.06 -22.01
C GLN A 73 10.09 -0.12 -22.11
N ILE A 74 10.91 -0.31 -23.15
CA ILE A 74 12.08 0.52 -23.43
C ILE A 74 11.95 1.13 -24.83
N GLU A 75 12.06 2.46 -24.94
CA GLU A 75 12.03 3.16 -26.22
C GLU A 75 13.35 3.05 -26.99
N GLU A 76 13.35 3.37 -28.29
CA GLU A 76 14.55 3.30 -29.15
C GLU A 76 15.70 4.20 -28.66
N ASP A 77 15.38 5.30 -27.99
CA ASP A 77 16.37 6.20 -27.37
C ASP A 77 16.88 5.72 -26.00
N GLY A 78 16.39 4.55 -25.57
CA GLY A 78 16.71 3.89 -24.33
C GLY A 78 15.78 4.24 -23.18
N THR A 79 14.83 5.17 -23.32
CA THR A 79 13.91 5.59 -22.24
C THR A 79 13.15 4.40 -21.66
N VAL A 80 13.18 4.24 -20.33
CA VAL A 80 12.58 3.09 -19.63
C VAL A 80 11.29 3.51 -18.96
N HIS A 81 10.20 2.82 -19.28
CA HIS A 81 8.90 2.99 -18.64
C HIS A 81 8.70 1.92 -17.57
N ASP A 82 9.18 2.18 -16.36
CA ASP A 82 9.25 1.23 -15.24
C ASP A 82 7.90 0.72 -14.71
N LYS A 83 6.79 1.34 -15.12
CA LYS A 83 5.41 0.94 -14.77
C LYS A 83 4.65 0.31 -15.94
N LEU A 84 5.20 0.34 -17.16
CA LEU A 84 4.56 -0.22 -18.35
C LEU A 84 5.28 -1.50 -18.77
N PRO A 85 4.57 -2.63 -18.90
CA PRO A 85 5.21 -3.86 -19.36
C PRO A 85 5.65 -3.74 -20.82
N ASP A 86 6.76 -4.37 -21.15
CA ASP A 86 7.21 -4.50 -22.52
C ASP A 86 6.16 -5.26 -23.35
N PRO A 87 5.65 -4.67 -24.45
CA PRO A 87 4.68 -5.29 -25.35
C PRO A 87 5.12 -6.66 -25.89
N ASP A 88 6.43 -6.92 -25.96
CA ASP A 88 6.96 -8.21 -26.41
C ASP A 88 6.58 -9.37 -25.51
N TYR A 89 6.19 -9.13 -24.25
CA TYR A 89 5.78 -10.16 -23.30
C TYR A 89 4.27 -10.15 -23.00
N LEU A 90 3.47 -9.49 -23.84
CA LEU A 90 2.03 -9.65 -23.83
C LEU A 90 1.68 -11.02 -24.43
N TYR A 91 0.88 -11.80 -23.70
CA TYR A 91 0.42 -13.10 -24.19
C TYR A 91 -0.46 -12.91 -25.42
N ASP A 92 -0.14 -13.63 -26.50
CA ASP A 92 -0.99 -13.70 -27.69
C ASP A 92 -1.50 -15.13 -27.83
N SER A 93 -2.78 -15.30 -27.55
CA SER A 93 -3.53 -16.54 -27.70
C SER A 93 -3.45 -17.14 -29.10
N HIS A 94 -3.14 -16.34 -30.13
CA HIS A 94 -3.00 -16.81 -31.51
C HIS A 94 -1.59 -17.34 -31.85
N MET A 95 -0.59 -17.19 -30.97
CA MET A 95 0.74 -17.75 -31.22
C MET A 95 0.73 -19.26 -31.06
N THR A 96 1.34 -19.98 -32.00
CA THR A 96 1.50 -21.43 -31.89
C THR A 96 2.64 -21.77 -30.92
N PRO A 97 2.66 -22.97 -30.33
CA PRO A 97 3.77 -23.43 -29.49
C PRO A 97 5.14 -23.31 -30.18
N GLU A 98 5.22 -23.51 -31.51
CA GLU A 98 6.46 -23.35 -32.27
C GLU A 98 6.95 -21.89 -32.26
N THR A 99 6.05 -20.92 -32.47
CA THR A 99 6.37 -19.50 -32.42
C THR A 99 6.77 -19.07 -31.01
N LEU A 100 6.08 -19.56 -29.97
CA LEU A 100 6.44 -19.28 -28.58
C LEU A 100 7.82 -19.85 -28.22
N MET A 101 8.14 -21.05 -28.70
CA MET A 101 9.44 -21.67 -28.50
C MET A 101 10.57 -20.95 -29.25
N GLU A 102 10.29 -20.44 -30.45
CA GLU A 102 11.25 -19.64 -31.20
C GLU A 102 11.50 -18.28 -30.53
N ARG A 103 10.43 -17.61 -30.08
CA ARG A 103 10.49 -16.25 -29.55
C ARG A 103 10.94 -16.16 -28.09
N TYR A 104 10.42 -17.03 -27.23
CA TYR A 104 10.61 -16.95 -25.78
C TYR A 104 11.42 -18.13 -25.21
N HIS A 105 11.79 -19.11 -26.05
CA HIS A 105 12.47 -20.34 -25.62
C HIS A 105 11.70 -21.16 -24.58
N ILE A 106 10.38 -20.96 -24.49
CA ILE A 106 9.48 -21.72 -23.63
C ILE A 106 8.57 -22.60 -24.46
N ARG A 107 7.87 -23.52 -23.79
CA ARG A 107 6.74 -24.24 -24.38
C ARG A 107 5.51 -23.89 -23.56
N PHE A 108 4.47 -23.44 -24.25
CA PHE A 108 3.26 -22.88 -23.66
C PHE A 108 2.14 -23.03 -24.70
N ASN A 109 0.88 -23.13 -24.25
CA ASN A 109 -0.33 -23.46 -25.01
C ASN A 109 -0.56 -24.97 -25.24
N GLU A 110 -1.77 -25.31 -25.67
CA GLU A 110 -2.17 -26.68 -26.03
C GLU A 110 -1.43 -27.19 -27.30
N GLU A 111 -0.63 -28.26 -27.17
CA GLU A 111 0.07 -28.92 -28.28
C GLU A 111 -0.84 -29.91 -29.03
N THR A 112 -0.78 -29.89 -30.37
CA THR A 112 -1.53 -30.82 -31.25
C THR A 112 -0.64 -31.81 -32.01
N HIS A 113 0.67 -31.83 -31.71
CA HIS A 113 1.66 -32.60 -32.45
C HIS A 113 1.71 -34.07 -32.02
N ILE A 114 1.34 -34.97 -32.94
CA ILE A 114 1.34 -36.42 -32.72
C ILE A 114 2.51 -37.06 -33.47
N ILE A 115 3.39 -37.75 -32.76
CA ILE A 115 4.42 -38.61 -33.34
C ILE A 115 3.85 -40.03 -33.43
N TYR A 116 3.73 -40.56 -34.65
CA TYR A 116 3.34 -41.96 -34.83
C TYR A 116 4.56 -42.87 -34.67
N ALA A 117 4.47 -43.84 -33.78
CA ALA A 117 5.53 -44.78 -33.45
C ALA A 117 5.04 -46.23 -33.54
N HIS A 118 5.99 -47.17 -33.65
CA HIS A 118 5.72 -48.60 -33.71
C HIS A 118 6.69 -49.35 -32.82
N ASN A 119 6.19 -50.25 -31.98
CA ASN A 119 7.01 -51.20 -31.22
C ASN A 119 6.51 -52.65 -31.45
N ASN A 120 7.10 -53.61 -30.74
CA ASN A 120 6.72 -55.03 -30.86
C ASN A 120 5.26 -55.31 -30.47
N ASP A 121 4.66 -54.43 -29.69
CA ASP A 121 3.30 -54.57 -29.17
C ASP A 121 2.28 -53.79 -30.01
N GLY A 122 2.74 -53.05 -31.03
CA GLY A 122 1.92 -52.45 -32.09
C GLY A 122 2.25 -50.98 -32.40
N ASP A 123 1.41 -50.37 -33.23
CA ASP A 123 1.43 -48.93 -33.48
C ASP A 123 0.90 -48.17 -32.25
N PHE A 124 1.50 -47.03 -31.96
CA PHE A 124 1.06 -46.13 -30.90
C PHE A 124 1.38 -44.67 -31.24
N GLU A 125 0.61 -43.77 -30.64
CA GLU A 125 0.81 -42.33 -30.75
C GLU A 125 1.65 -41.85 -29.57
N VAL A 126 2.70 -41.08 -29.86
CA VAL A 126 3.56 -40.40 -28.89
C VAL A 126 3.28 -38.92 -28.98
N PHE A 127 2.75 -38.37 -27.91
CA PHE A 127 2.69 -36.93 -27.72
C PHE A 127 4.06 -36.50 -27.24
N LYS A 128 4.71 -35.64 -28.03
CA LYS A 128 6.13 -35.29 -27.85
C LYS A 128 6.38 -34.78 -26.43
N TYR A 129 5.43 -34.02 -25.89
CA TYR A 129 5.37 -33.50 -24.53
C TYR A 129 3.90 -33.51 -24.09
N GLY A 130 3.59 -34.01 -22.89
CA GLY A 130 2.24 -34.44 -22.56
C GLY A 130 1.20 -33.32 -22.54
N LEU A 131 0.05 -33.56 -23.18
CA LEU A 131 -1.22 -32.85 -23.03
C LEU A 131 -2.36 -33.80 -23.45
N GLU A 132 -3.43 -33.86 -22.65
CA GLU A 132 -4.74 -34.41 -23.03
C GLU A 132 -5.66 -33.23 -23.39
N PRO A 133 -6.40 -33.25 -24.52
CA PRO A 133 -7.69 -32.57 -24.58
C PRO A 133 -8.71 -33.41 -23.78
N ASP A 134 -9.78 -32.79 -23.25
CA ASP A 134 -10.93 -33.34 -22.50
C ASP A 134 -11.59 -34.65 -23.02
N SER A 135 -11.10 -35.22 -24.11
CA SER A 135 -11.34 -36.61 -24.49
C SER A 135 -10.06 -37.42 -24.33
N ARG A 136 -9.94 -38.18 -23.24
CA ARG A 136 -9.03 -39.31 -23.11
C ARG A 136 -9.15 -40.16 -24.38
N ARG A 137 -8.20 -40.05 -25.31
CA ARG A 137 -8.03 -41.03 -26.37
C ARG A 137 -7.00 -41.99 -25.83
N ASP A 138 -7.43 -43.21 -25.54
CA ASP A 138 -6.49 -44.30 -25.31
C ASP A 138 -5.45 -44.21 -26.43
N CYS A 139 -4.14 -44.24 -26.09
CA CYS A 139 -3.16 -44.60 -27.12
C CYS A 139 -3.77 -45.86 -27.74
N GLN A 140 -4.02 -45.86 -29.05
CA GLN A 140 -5.02 -46.73 -29.71
C GLN A 140 -4.69 -48.26 -29.64
N ASN A 141 -3.85 -48.63 -28.68
CA ASN A 141 -3.31 -49.90 -28.27
C ASN A 141 -3.32 -50.03 -26.72
N ASP A 142 -4.28 -50.80 -26.20
CA ASP A 142 -4.48 -51.05 -24.76
C ASP A 142 -3.27 -51.72 -24.08
N LEU A 143 -2.44 -52.48 -24.83
CA LEU A 143 -1.26 -53.15 -24.28
C LEU A 143 -0.18 -52.12 -23.92
N VAL A 144 0.07 -51.15 -24.81
CA VAL A 144 1.04 -50.07 -24.60
C VAL A 144 0.57 -49.13 -23.48
N ALA A 145 -0.73 -48.83 -23.42
CA ALA A 145 -1.35 -48.00 -22.38
C ALA A 145 -1.13 -48.53 -20.95
N ALA A 146 -0.99 -49.86 -20.80
CA ALA A 146 -0.88 -50.52 -19.51
C ALA A 146 0.48 -50.29 -18.80
N TYR A 147 1.52 -49.87 -19.52
CA TYR A 147 2.86 -49.64 -18.95
C TYR A 147 3.51 -48.31 -19.37
N TYR A 148 2.93 -47.60 -20.33
CA TYR A 148 3.37 -46.28 -20.76
C TYR A 148 2.29 -45.24 -20.43
N HIS A 149 2.42 -44.59 -19.27
CA HIS A 149 1.51 -43.53 -18.83
C HIS A 149 2.06 -42.16 -19.25
N TYR A 150 1.41 -41.51 -20.21
CA TYR A 150 1.63 -40.09 -20.49
C TYR A 150 0.62 -39.27 -19.68
N GLY A 151 1.07 -38.23 -18.98
CA GLY A 151 0.19 -37.34 -18.24
C GLY A 151 0.96 -36.15 -17.66
N SER A 152 0.92 -35.03 -18.35
CA SER A 152 1.22 -33.72 -17.77
C SER A 152 0.02 -32.82 -18.04
N ILE A 153 -0.67 -32.42 -16.97
CA ILE A 153 -1.66 -31.35 -16.99
C ILE A 153 -0.83 -30.08 -16.83
N SER A 154 -0.50 -29.40 -17.93
CA SER A 154 0.37 -28.20 -17.88
C SER A 154 -0.46 -26.91 -17.90
N GLU A 155 -1.37 -26.77 -18.86
CA GLU A 155 -2.22 -25.59 -19.01
C GLU A 155 -3.61 -25.94 -19.60
N ASP A 156 -4.64 -25.20 -19.18
CA ASP A 156 -6.03 -25.29 -19.66
C ASP A 156 -6.43 -24.00 -20.37
N ALA A 157 -6.91 -24.10 -21.62
CA ALA A 157 -7.48 -22.96 -22.34
C ALA A 157 -8.85 -22.56 -21.75
N GLY A 158 -9.11 -21.25 -21.70
CA GLY A 158 -10.36 -20.72 -21.17
C GLY A 158 -10.68 -19.34 -21.70
N VAL A 159 -11.81 -18.78 -21.24
CA VAL A 159 -12.25 -17.42 -21.55
C VAL A 159 -12.62 -16.68 -20.28
N MET A 160 -12.33 -15.37 -20.26
CA MET A 160 -12.59 -14.49 -19.13
C MET A 160 -13.40 -13.27 -19.55
N ASP A 161 -14.41 -12.93 -18.74
CA ASP A 161 -15.22 -11.73 -18.90
C ASP A 161 -14.71 -10.58 -18.01
N GLY A 162 -15.00 -9.33 -18.39
CA GLY A 162 -14.69 -8.15 -17.59
C GLY A 162 -13.20 -7.81 -17.49
N VAL A 163 -12.39 -8.20 -18.48
CA VAL A 163 -10.95 -7.95 -18.48
C VAL A 163 -10.68 -6.48 -18.79
N TYR A 164 -10.15 -5.75 -17.81
CA TYR A 164 -9.74 -4.35 -17.97
C TYR A 164 -8.31 -4.22 -18.54
N TYR A 165 -8.15 -3.38 -19.56
CA TYR A 165 -6.88 -2.98 -20.16
C TYR A 165 -6.71 -1.47 -20.01
N GLU A 166 -5.67 -1.05 -19.30
CA GLU A 166 -5.30 0.36 -19.21
C GLU A 166 -4.85 0.90 -20.58
N THR A 167 -4.01 0.16 -21.27
CA THR A 167 -3.64 0.39 -22.67
C THR A 167 -3.81 -0.91 -23.43
N TYR A 168 -4.54 -0.87 -24.55
CA TYR A 168 -4.79 -2.06 -25.37
C TYR A 168 -3.95 -2.01 -26.66
N TYR A 169 -3.04 -2.99 -26.79
CA TYR A 169 -2.18 -3.18 -27.95
C TYR A 169 -2.79 -4.23 -28.88
N ASP A 170 -2.95 -3.89 -30.16
CA ASP A 170 -3.29 -4.86 -31.20
C ASP A 170 -2.09 -5.75 -31.54
N ARG A 171 -2.34 -6.86 -32.25
CA ARG A 171 -1.32 -7.89 -32.55
C ARG A 171 -0.15 -7.39 -33.39
N ASP A 172 -0.28 -6.24 -34.03
CA ASP A 172 0.80 -5.56 -34.75
C ASP A 172 1.63 -4.64 -33.82
N GLY A 173 1.31 -4.62 -32.52
CA GLY A 173 1.99 -3.83 -31.49
C GLY A 173 1.50 -2.38 -31.42
N GLN A 174 0.41 -2.02 -32.09
CA GLN A 174 -0.12 -0.65 -32.12
C GLN A 174 -1.13 -0.45 -30.98
N ILE A 175 -1.08 0.72 -30.34
CA ILE A 175 -2.10 1.10 -29.37
C ILE A 175 -3.39 1.42 -30.12
N THR A 176 -4.48 0.74 -29.74
CA THR A 176 -5.79 0.94 -30.38
C THR A 176 -6.86 1.46 -29.42
N ASP A 177 -6.68 1.32 -28.10
CA ASP A 177 -7.60 1.86 -27.09
C ASP A 177 -6.92 2.11 -25.73
N TYR A 178 -7.56 2.91 -24.88
CA TYR A 178 -7.14 3.23 -23.51
C TYR A 178 -8.32 3.05 -22.54
N GLY A 179 -8.11 2.29 -21.46
CA GLY A 179 -9.09 2.09 -20.39
C GLY A 179 -10.31 1.26 -20.82
N VAL A 180 -10.12 0.23 -21.63
CA VAL A 180 -11.18 -0.61 -22.19
C VAL A 180 -11.41 -1.86 -21.34
N THR A 181 -12.67 -2.31 -21.24
CA THR A 181 -13.04 -3.59 -20.63
C THR A 181 -13.64 -4.49 -21.68
N MET A 182 -13.15 -5.74 -21.77
CA MET A 182 -13.59 -6.71 -22.77
C MET A 182 -14.12 -7.99 -22.12
N ASP A 183 -15.11 -8.59 -22.76
CA ASP A 183 -15.68 -9.89 -22.40
C ASP A 183 -15.23 -10.97 -23.39
N GLY A 184 -15.26 -12.23 -22.96
CA GLY A 184 -14.88 -13.38 -23.80
C GLY A 184 -13.41 -13.36 -24.23
N VAL A 185 -12.51 -12.82 -23.40
CA VAL A 185 -11.08 -12.75 -23.69
C VAL A 185 -10.44 -14.11 -23.47
N ASP A 186 -9.68 -14.59 -24.45
CA ASP A 186 -8.97 -15.87 -24.35
C ASP A 186 -7.92 -15.86 -23.23
N THR A 187 -7.80 -16.98 -22.55
CA THR A 187 -6.88 -17.19 -21.44
C THR A 187 -6.24 -18.57 -21.50
N MET A 188 -5.07 -18.70 -20.87
CA MET A 188 -4.36 -19.97 -20.70
C MET A 188 -3.97 -20.10 -19.23
N THR A 189 -4.50 -21.11 -18.54
CA THR A 189 -4.31 -21.29 -17.09
C THR A 189 -3.47 -22.53 -16.80
N GLY A 190 -2.25 -22.32 -16.29
CA GLY A 190 -1.43 -23.38 -15.70
C GLY A 190 -1.20 -23.09 -14.21
N MET A 191 0.07 -23.00 -13.80
CA MET A 191 0.43 -22.45 -12.48
C MET A 191 0.03 -20.97 -12.31
N SER A 192 -0.07 -20.23 -13.41
CA SER A 192 -0.61 -18.87 -13.47
C SER A 192 -1.51 -18.74 -14.70
N THR A 193 -2.39 -17.76 -14.69
CA THR A 193 -3.27 -17.46 -15.83
C THR A 193 -2.65 -16.37 -16.71
N ALA A 194 -2.38 -16.69 -17.96
CA ALA A 194 -2.10 -15.71 -19.01
C ALA A 194 -3.43 -15.27 -19.65
N VAL A 195 -3.59 -13.98 -19.89
CA VAL A 195 -4.79 -13.38 -20.50
C VAL A 195 -4.37 -12.72 -21.80
N ASP A 196 -5.14 -12.91 -22.87
CA ASP A 196 -4.80 -12.37 -24.19
C ASP A 196 -4.50 -10.87 -24.11
N ARG A 197 -3.41 -10.46 -24.74
CA ARG A 197 -2.87 -9.10 -24.79
C ARG A 197 -2.49 -8.50 -23.43
N LYS A 198 -2.41 -9.30 -22.36
CA LYS A 198 -1.84 -8.89 -21.07
C LYS A 198 -0.45 -9.46 -20.86
N TYR A 199 0.35 -8.75 -20.07
CA TYR A 199 1.68 -9.19 -19.70
C TYR A 199 1.60 -10.56 -19.01
N ALA A 200 2.41 -11.51 -19.48
CA ALA A 200 2.47 -12.85 -18.91
C ALA A 200 3.91 -13.19 -18.57
N LYS A 201 4.22 -13.24 -17.26
CA LYS A 201 5.55 -13.60 -16.74
C LYS A 201 6.08 -14.95 -17.24
N ALA A 202 5.18 -15.87 -17.56
CA ALA A 202 5.53 -17.16 -18.15
C ALA A 202 6.28 -17.02 -19.49
N LEU A 203 6.10 -15.90 -20.19
CA LEU A 203 6.77 -15.57 -21.45
C LEU A 203 8.22 -15.09 -21.26
N VAL A 204 8.60 -14.70 -20.05
CA VAL A 204 9.93 -14.13 -19.80
C VAL A 204 10.97 -15.26 -19.68
N PRO A 205 12.02 -15.29 -20.52
CA PRO A 205 13.03 -16.33 -20.47
C PRO A 205 13.81 -16.34 -19.14
N TRP A 206 14.19 -17.53 -18.67
CA TRP A 206 14.96 -17.74 -17.43
C TRP A 206 16.39 -17.14 -17.44
N SER A 207 16.79 -16.48 -18.53
CA SER A 207 18.13 -15.91 -18.74
C SER A 207 18.19 -14.40 -18.54
N VAL A 208 17.17 -13.77 -17.94
CA VAL A 208 17.27 -12.35 -17.59
C VAL A 208 18.37 -12.17 -16.54
N LEU A 209 19.35 -11.31 -16.84
CA LEU A 209 20.53 -11.07 -16.03
C LEU A 209 20.38 -9.78 -15.20
N ASP A 210 21.24 -9.64 -14.19
CA ASP A 210 21.36 -8.44 -13.36
C ASP A 210 21.62 -7.18 -14.22
N PRO A 211 20.98 -6.03 -13.96
CA PRO A 211 21.45 -4.75 -14.48
C PRO A 211 22.96 -4.58 -14.26
N ARG A 212 23.73 -4.42 -15.35
CA ARG A 212 25.14 -4.07 -15.21
C ARG A 212 25.25 -2.61 -14.78
N TYR A 213 25.68 -2.43 -13.54
CA TYR A 213 25.78 -1.14 -12.85
C TYR A 213 26.46 -0.02 -13.64
N GLY A 214 25.79 1.14 -13.60
CA GLY A 214 26.41 2.45 -13.42
C GLY A 214 25.45 3.31 -12.59
N GLU A 215 25.96 4.02 -11.60
CA GLU A 215 25.15 4.62 -10.53
C GLU A 215 24.69 6.04 -10.89
N ILE A 216 23.70 6.21 -11.78
CA ILE A 216 23.13 7.56 -12.02
C ILE A 216 21.61 7.48 -12.23
N ILE A 217 20.84 7.70 -11.17
CA ILE A 217 19.43 8.10 -11.32
C ILE A 217 19.40 9.63 -11.38
N ASN A 218 18.70 10.22 -12.35
CA ASN A 218 18.56 11.68 -12.46
C ASN A 218 17.16 12.13 -12.04
N ASP A 219 17.01 13.43 -11.75
CA ASP A 219 15.81 14.11 -11.25
C ASP A 219 14.54 13.94 -12.14
N ASN A 220 14.64 13.28 -13.30
CA ASN A 220 13.50 12.98 -14.18
C ASN A 220 12.91 11.57 -13.97
N GLY A 221 13.39 10.79 -12.99
CA GLY A 221 12.97 9.40 -12.79
C GLY A 221 13.66 8.39 -13.70
N ASP A 222 14.72 8.80 -14.40
CA ASP A 222 15.54 7.90 -15.21
C ASP A 222 16.38 6.99 -14.31
N ILE A 223 16.10 5.70 -14.29
CA ILE A 223 16.99 4.70 -13.70
C ILE A 223 18.24 4.59 -14.61
N GLY A 224 19.37 5.19 -14.24
CA GLY A 224 20.65 4.91 -14.90
C GLY A 224 21.41 3.80 -14.19
N ASN A 225 22.26 3.04 -14.88
CA ASN A 225 22.91 3.21 -16.18
C ASN A 225 22.56 2.06 -17.14
N ARG A 226 22.48 2.40 -18.42
CA ARG A 226 21.95 1.59 -19.51
C ARG A 226 23.08 1.00 -20.37
N ASP A 227 24.06 0.36 -19.74
CA ASP A 227 25.10 -0.33 -20.51
C ASP A 227 24.69 -1.79 -20.74
N SER A 228 24.61 -2.16 -22.02
CA SER A 228 24.35 -3.52 -22.48
C SER A 228 25.22 -4.52 -21.69
N GLY A 229 24.56 -5.56 -21.19
CA GLY A 229 25.24 -6.69 -20.57
C GLY A 229 26.02 -7.57 -21.56
N LEU A 230 26.11 -7.20 -22.85
CA LEU A 230 26.76 -7.96 -23.90
C LEU A 230 27.81 -7.08 -24.59
N GLU A 231 28.93 -7.68 -25.00
CA GLU A 231 30.04 -6.94 -25.64
C GLU A 231 29.68 -6.34 -27.01
N ASP A 232 28.55 -6.78 -27.60
CA ASP A 232 28.07 -6.35 -28.91
C ASP A 232 27.08 -5.17 -28.86
N GLY A 233 26.77 -4.65 -27.66
CA GLY A 233 25.83 -3.55 -27.46
C GLY A 233 24.35 -3.96 -27.43
N SER A 234 24.03 -5.26 -27.46
CA SER A 234 22.65 -5.75 -27.29
C SER A 234 22.24 -5.80 -25.82
N PHE A 235 21.09 -5.23 -25.46
CA PHE A 235 20.69 -5.10 -24.06
C PHE A 235 20.39 -6.48 -23.43
N ASN A 236 20.96 -6.78 -22.26
CA ASN A 236 20.42 -7.86 -21.43
C ASN A 236 19.25 -7.26 -20.64
N PHE A 237 18.10 -7.92 -20.73
CA PHE A 237 16.82 -7.45 -20.18
C PHE A 237 16.97 -6.92 -18.75
N VAL A 238 16.44 -5.73 -18.49
CA VAL A 238 16.27 -5.26 -17.11
C VAL A 238 14.97 -5.87 -16.61
N ALA A 239 15.03 -6.90 -15.76
CA ALA A 239 13.83 -7.33 -15.03
C ALA A 239 13.91 -6.85 -13.59
N PHE A 240 13.20 -5.75 -13.30
CA PHE A 240 13.07 -5.20 -11.96
C PHE A 240 11.61 -4.79 -11.78
N ALA A 241 11.05 -5.11 -10.62
CA ALA A 241 9.74 -4.62 -10.23
C ALA A 241 9.94 -3.48 -9.22
N ASN A 242 9.31 -2.35 -9.47
CA ASN A 242 9.31 -1.20 -8.59
C ASN A 242 8.06 -1.20 -7.69
N LYS A 243 8.21 -0.73 -6.46
CA LYS A 243 7.09 -0.33 -5.60
C LYS A 243 7.43 0.90 -4.81
N ASP A 244 6.54 1.87 -4.92
CA ASP A 244 6.57 3.10 -4.14
C ASP A 244 5.87 2.83 -2.81
N PHE A 245 6.39 3.35 -1.72
CA PHE A 245 5.78 3.34 -0.39
C PHE A 245 5.71 4.77 0.12
N GLU A 246 4.54 5.20 0.57
CA GLU A 246 4.31 6.55 1.07
C GLU A 246 3.94 6.50 2.55
N ASN A 247 4.72 7.19 3.38
CA ASN A 247 4.40 7.36 4.79
C ASN A 247 3.46 8.55 4.98
N GLU A 248 2.21 8.27 5.33
CA GLU A 248 1.31 9.30 5.83
C GLU A 248 1.45 9.45 7.35
N PHE A 249 1.08 10.59 7.93
CA PHE A 249 0.93 10.65 9.39
C PHE A 249 -0.30 9.86 9.82
N TYR A 250 -0.16 9.02 10.85
CA TYR A 250 -1.34 8.46 11.50
C TYR A 250 -2.27 9.60 11.92
N SER A 251 -3.59 9.47 11.77
CA SER A 251 -4.51 10.54 12.14
C SER A 251 -5.74 10.05 12.89
N SER A 252 -6.32 10.93 13.71
CA SER A 252 -7.51 10.62 14.50
C SER A 252 -8.49 11.80 14.53
N ARG A 253 -9.80 11.53 14.41
CA ARG A 253 -10.83 12.53 14.69
C ARG A 253 -11.03 12.65 16.18
N LEU A 254 -11.04 13.87 16.69
CA LEU A 254 -11.20 14.11 18.12
C LEU A 254 -12.65 14.47 18.43
N ARG A 255 -13.17 13.89 19.51
CA ARG A 255 -14.42 14.30 20.15
C ARG A 255 -14.08 15.07 21.43
N ILE A 256 -14.59 16.29 21.54
CA ILE A 256 -14.35 17.22 22.64
C ILE A 256 -15.67 17.47 23.36
N GLU A 257 -15.66 17.30 24.68
CA GLU A 257 -16.81 17.56 25.56
C GLU A 257 -16.44 18.66 26.54
N LYS A 258 -17.32 19.67 26.67
CA LYS A 258 -17.16 20.72 27.68
C LYS A 258 -18.16 20.45 28.79
N LEU A 259 -17.65 20.22 29.98
CA LEU A 259 -18.44 19.88 31.16
C LEU A 259 -18.38 21.02 32.18
N ASP A 260 -19.46 21.14 32.94
CA ASP A 260 -19.49 21.88 34.19
C ASP A 260 -18.62 21.16 35.24
N ALA A 261 -17.74 21.89 35.91
CA ALA A 261 -16.76 21.29 36.82
C ALA A 261 -17.38 20.78 38.13
N GLU A 262 -18.56 21.27 38.53
CA GLU A 262 -19.22 20.89 39.79
C GLU A 262 -20.17 19.71 39.62
N THR A 263 -20.91 19.70 38.51
CA THR A 263 -22.00 18.76 38.22
C THR A 263 -21.59 17.67 37.22
N GLY A 264 -20.56 17.91 36.40
CA GLY A 264 -20.17 17.03 35.30
C GLY A 264 -21.14 17.06 34.10
N GLU A 265 -22.16 17.92 34.14
CA GLU A 265 -23.11 18.06 33.04
C GLU A 265 -22.49 18.78 31.84
N ASN A 266 -23.00 18.50 30.64
CA ASN A 266 -22.50 19.11 29.42
C ASN A 266 -22.98 20.56 29.28
N ILE A 267 -22.05 21.49 29.08
CA ILE A 267 -22.33 22.94 29.01
C ILE A 267 -22.11 23.56 27.62
N LEU A 268 -22.12 22.75 26.56
CA LEU A 268 -21.90 23.22 25.19
C LEU A 268 -23.08 24.01 24.59
N HIS A 269 -24.05 24.46 25.40
CA HIS A 269 -25.25 25.18 24.93
C HIS A 269 -25.03 26.68 24.76
N ASP A 270 -24.00 27.26 25.38
CA ASP A 270 -23.78 28.72 25.39
C ASP A 270 -22.56 29.20 24.58
N GLY A 271 -22.09 28.40 23.62
CA GLY A 271 -21.22 28.90 22.53
C GLY A 271 -19.73 29.01 22.85
N ALA A 272 -19.15 28.07 23.61
CA ALA A 272 -17.70 27.98 23.79
C ALA A 272 -16.95 27.91 22.45
N LEU A 273 -15.85 28.65 22.35
CA LEU A 273 -14.99 28.68 21.16
C LEU A 273 -13.62 28.11 21.49
N PHE A 274 -13.15 27.18 20.67
CA PHE A 274 -11.85 26.54 20.83
C PHE A 274 -10.93 26.78 19.64
N LYS A 275 -9.63 26.69 19.90
CA LYS A 275 -8.56 26.62 18.90
C LYS A 275 -7.62 25.48 19.26
N ILE A 276 -6.98 24.89 18.24
CA ILE A 276 -5.93 23.88 18.42
C ILE A 276 -4.63 24.47 17.88
N TYR A 277 -3.53 24.27 18.61
CA TYR A 277 -2.19 24.70 18.25
C TYR A 277 -1.22 23.52 18.30
N ALA A 278 -0.12 23.59 17.56
CA ALA A 278 1.01 22.69 17.78
C ALA A 278 1.63 22.94 19.17
N ALA A 279 1.90 21.87 19.92
CA ALA A 279 2.60 21.97 21.19
C ALA A 279 4.12 22.00 20.96
N LYS A 280 4.83 22.81 21.74
CA LYS A 280 6.30 22.75 21.80
C LYS A 280 6.72 21.48 22.52
N ARG A 281 7.75 20.84 21.99
CA ARG A 281 8.24 19.54 22.46
C ARG A 281 9.73 19.61 22.79
N ASP A 282 10.16 18.72 23.67
CA ASP A 282 11.58 18.47 23.95
C ASP A 282 12.21 17.71 22.77
N ILE A 283 12.52 18.47 21.71
CA ILE A 283 13.21 18.01 20.50
C ILE A 283 14.33 18.97 20.13
N ALA A 284 15.46 18.43 19.69
CA ALA A 284 16.60 19.19 19.17
C ALA A 284 17.07 18.61 17.83
N GLY A 285 17.41 19.50 16.89
CA GLY A 285 17.81 19.15 15.52
C GLY A 285 16.80 19.63 14.47
N ASP A 286 17.26 19.79 13.23
CA ASP A 286 16.46 20.13 12.05
C ASP A 286 16.52 19.00 11.01
N GLY A 287 15.40 18.74 10.33
CA GLY A 287 15.30 17.68 9.30
C GLY A 287 15.02 16.27 9.85
N ALA A 288 15.19 15.26 9.00
CA ALA A 288 14.86 13.86 9.29
C ALA A 288 15.99 13.09 10.01
N ALA A 289 17.22 13.61 10.00
CA ALA A 289 18.39 12.97 10.59
C ALA A 289 18.92 13.77 11.79
N GLY A 290 19.24 13.09 12.89
CA GLY A 290 19.85 13.72 14.06
C GLY A 290 18.88 14.40 15.04
N VAL A 291 17.57 14.14 14.92
CA VAL A 291 16.59 14.59 15.91
C VAL A 291 16.80 13.83 17.22
N THR A 292 16.98 14.57 18.32
CA THR A 292 17.19 14.01 19.66
C THR A 292 16.22 14.65 20.65
N GLY A 293 16.03 14.03 21.82
CA GLY A 293 15.13 14.51 22.88
C GLY A 293 14.08 13.47 23.29
N SER A 294 13.33 13.75 24.34
CA SER A 294 12.24 12.85 24.79
C SER A 294 11.02 12.90 23.86
N GLY A 295 10.84 14.02 23.16
CA GLY A 295 9.64 14.31 22.40
C GLY A 295 8.44 14.69 23.27
N ASP A 296 8.59 14.84 24.58
CA ASP A 296 7.51 15.21 25.48
C ASP A 296 7.08 16.68 25.31
N ILE A 297 5.82 16.97 25.62
CA ILE A 297 5.30 18.34 25.60
C ILE A 297 6.00 19.17 26.69
N LEU A 298 6.43 20.37 26.33
CA LEU A 298 7.02 21.32 27.26
C LEU A 298 5.94 22.15 27.94
N PHE A 299 6.11 22.39 29.25
CA PHE A 299 5.24 23.22 30.07
C PHE A 299 6.03 24.37 30.68
N ASP A 300 5.37 25.50 30.94
CA ASP A 300 5.95 26.61 31.69
C ASP A 300 6.01 26.33 33.21
N GLU A 301 6.54 27.28 33.98
CA GLU A 301 6.66 27.18 35.44
C GLU A 301 5.29 27.05 36.16
N ASN A 302 4.19 27.43 35.51
CA ASN A 302 2.83 27.33 36.03
C ASN A 302 2.10 26.07 35.56
N GLY A 303 2.77 25.18 34.81
CA GLY A 303 2.19 23.97 34.24
C GLY A 303 1.30 24.24 33.02
N ILE A 304 1.40 25.41 32.39
CA ILE A 304 0.69 25.70 31.13
C ILE A 304 1.52 25.15 29.97
N PRO A 305 0.93 24.36 29.06
CA PRO A 305 1.67 23.84 27.92
C PRO A 305 2.15 24.97 27.01
N LEU A 306 3.38 24.84 26.52
CA LEU A 306 3.99 25.81 25.62
C LEU A 306 3.50 25.57 24.18
N TYR A 307 3.03 26.62 23.52
CA TYR A 307 2.64 26.63 22.10
C TYR A 307 2.91 28.01 21.50
N ASP A 308 2.90 28.10 20.16
CA ASP A 308 2.97 29.37 19.43
C ASP A 308 1.61 29.65 18.77
N GLU A 309 1.07 30.87 18.93
CA GLU A 309 -0.21 31.22 18.31
C GLU A 309 -0.16 31.25 16.78
N SER A 310 1.04 31.40 16.19
CA SER A 310 1.25 31.31 14.74
C SER A 310 1.19 29.87 14.21
N GLU A 311 1.35 28.86 15.08
CA GLU A 311 1.24 27.44 14.76
C GLU A 311 -0.18 26.90 15.05
N GLN A 312 -1.18 27.74 14.79
CA GLN A 312 -2.59 27.35 14.87
C GLN A 312 -2.91 26.30 13.79
N ILE A 313 -3.62 25.25 14.17
CA ILE A 313 -4.14 24.25 13.24
C ILE A 313 -5.42 24.79 12.59
N PHE A 314 -5.39 24.92 11.27
CA PHE A 314 -6.56 25.22 10.45
C PHE A 314 -7.05 23.92 9.79
N MET A 315 -8.35 23.68 9.85
CA MET A 315 -9.01 22.54 9.21
C MET A 315 -9.94 23.04 8.12
N ARG A 316 -10.34 22.19 7.19
CA ARG A 316 -11.38 22.51 6.20
C ARG A 316 -12.72 21.92 6.60
N ASP A 317 -13.78 22.71 6.49
CA ASP A 317 -15.15 22.22 6.66
C ASP A 317 -15.65 21.48 5.40
N ASP A 318 -16.89 21.01 5.44
CA ASP A 318 -17.52 20.26 4.33
C ASP A 318 -17.69 21.09 3.04
N THR A 319 -17.54 22.42 3.12
CA THR A 319 -17.56 23.32 1.96
C THR A 319 -16.16 23.61 1.42
N GLY A 320 -15.11 23.12 2.10
CA GLY A 320 -13.72 23.37 1.79
C GLY A 320 -13.15 24.67 2.35
N ALA A 321 -13.92 25.41 3.16
CA ALA A 321 -13.46 26.66 3.78
C ALA A 321 -12.53 26.37 4.97
N GLU A 322 -11.46 27.15 5.12
CA GLU A 322 -10.58 27.04 6.28
C GLU A 322 -11.26 27.55 7.55
N VAL A 323 -11.36 26.67 8.54
CA VAL A 323 -11.92 26.91 9.86
C VAL A 323 -10.80 26.72 10.87
N GLY A 324 -10.48 27.80 11.57
CA GLY A 324 -9.52 27.80 12.69
C GLY A 324 -10.17 27.90 14.06
N ILE A 325 -11.47 28.21 14.14
CA ILE A 325 -12.21 28.35 15.40
C ILE A 325 -13.34 27.32 15.41
N PHE A 326 -13.34 26.48 16.43
CA PHE A 326 -14.32 25.43 16.62
C PHE A 326 -15.45 25.96 17.49
N LYS A 327 -16.65 26.06 16.90
CA LYS A 327 -17.86 26.41 17.64
C LYS A 327 -18.67 25.16 17.90
N ALA A 328 -18.90 24.86 19.17
CA ALA A 328 -19.71 23.73 19.56
C ALA A 328 -21.19 24.09 19.61
N TYR A 329 -22.02 23.13 19.21
CA TYR A 329 -23.48 23.18 19.37
C TYR A 329 -23.92 21.94 20.12
N THR A 330 -24.78 22.11 21.12
CA THR A 330 -25.39 20.96 21.82
C THR A 330 -26.39 20.25 20.90
N THR A 331 -26.27 18.93 20.78
CA THR A 331 -27.34 18.08 20.25
C THR A 331 -28.15 17.54 21.43
N VAL A 332 -29.45 17.82 21.42
CA VAL A 332 -30.40 17.22 22.38
C VAL A 332 -30.82 15.88 21.80
N ARG A 333 -30.53 14.80 22.52
CA ARG A 333 -30.97 13.45 22.15
C ARG A 333 -31.92 12.92 23.21
N ASP A 334 -32.95 12.20 22.77
CA ASP A 334 -33.78 11.38 23.65
C ASP A 334 -32.95 10.18 24.14
N GLY A 335 -32.62 10.17 25.43
CA GLY A 335 -31.82 9.14 26.09
C GLY A 335 -32.59 8.45 27.21
N GLU A 336 -32.37 7.15 27.40
CA GLU A 336 -32.98 6.39 28.50
C GLU A 336 -32.24 6.64 29.82
N VAL A 337 -32.92 7.24 30.79
CA VAL A 337 -32.43 7.47 32.16
C VAL A 337 -33.08 6.46 33.09
N THR A 338 -32.27 5.73 33.87
CA THR A 338 -32.78 4.86 34.94
C THR A 338 -32.85 5.67 36.24
N LYS A 339 -34.05 5.84 36.79
CA LYS A 339 -34.28 6.54 38.06
C LYS A 339 -33.91 5.66 39.26
N GLU A 340 -33.77 6.27 40.44
CA GLU A 340 -33.44 5.56 41.69
C GLU A 340 -34.46 4.46 42.05
N ASP A 341 -35.69 4.54 41.53
CA ASP A 341 -36.73 3.51 41.68
C ASP A 341 -36.61 2.35 40.66
N GLY A 342 -35.58 2.36 39.82
CA GLY A 342 -35.33 1.35 38.79
C GLY A 342 -36.17 1.52 37.52
N SER A 343 -36.98 2.57 37.39
CA SER A 343 -37.75 2.85 36.17
C SER A 343 -36.90 3.56 35.13
N THR A 344 -37.03 3.14 33.87
CA THR A 344 -36.36 3.78 32.73
C THR A 344 -37.30 4.77 32.07
N GLN A 345 -36.89 6.05 31.97
CA GLN A 345 -37.64 7.08 31.26
C GLN A 345 -36.78 7.67 30.15
N THR A 346 -37.38 7.86 28.98
CA THR A 346 -36.77 8.64 27.91
C THR A 346 -36.81 10.13 28.30
N GLU A 347 -35.64 10.69 28.58
CA GLU A 347 -35.47 12.10 28.92
C GLU A 347 -34.58 12.77 27.86
N LYS A 348 -34.82 14.06 27.63
CA LYS A 348 -33.98 14.87 26.74
C LYS A 348 -32.65 15.09 27.44
N GLN A 349 -31.60 14.44 26.94
CA GLN A 349 -30.25 14.64 27.43
C GLN A 349 -29.50 15.62 26.51
N CYS A 350 -28.83 16.59 27.13
CA CYS A 350 -27.82 17.41 26.47
C CYS A 350 -26.55 16.56 26.33
N VAL A 351 -26.38 15.90 25.19
CA VAL A 351 -25.22 15.03 24.90
C VAL A 351 -24.28 15.68 23.88
N GLY A 352 -24.14 17.00 23.94
CA GLY A 352 -23.35 17.76 22.98
C GLY A 352 -21.90 17.29 22.97
N TYR A 353 -21.30 17.22 21.79
CA TYR A 353 -19.85 17.08 21.67
C TYR A 353 -19.42 17.78 20.38
N LEU A 354 -18.20 18.29 20.38
CA LEU A 354 -17.59 18.83 19.18
C LEU A 354 -16.69 17.77 18.56
N GLU A 355 -16.85 17.52 17.27
CA GLU A 355 -15.87 16.75 16.50
C GLU A 355 -15.00 17.68 15.67
N THR A 356 -13.73 17.32 15.52
CA THR A 356 -12.86 17.99 14.55
C THR A 356 -13.36 17.74 13.13
N TYR A 357 -13.37 18.79 12.29
CA TYR A 357 -13.82 18.71 10.89
C TYR A 357 -12.98 17.73 10.07
N GLN A 358 -11.69 17.64 10.37
CA GLN A 358 -10.76 16.70 9.77
C GLN A 358 -10.05 15.88 10.86
N PRO A 359 -9.57 14.66 10.51
CA PRO A 359 -8.62 13.95 11.37
C PRO A 359 -7.39 14.81 11.64
N LEU A 360 -6.91 14.79 12.88
CA LEU A 360 -5.67 15.43 13.27
C LEU A 360 -4.53 14.41 13.13
N GLY A 361 -3.46 14.79 12.44
CA GLY A 361 -2.27 13.94 12.26
C GLY A 361 -1.57 13.60 13.58
N ALA A 362 -0.58 12.72 13.50
CA ALA A 362 0.15 12.26 14.66
C ALA A 362 1.06 13.39 15.16
N GLY A 363 0.98 13.68 16.45
CA GLY A 363 1.69 14.82 17.00
C GLY A 363 1.22 15.23 18.38
N ALA A 364 1.78 16.33 18.85
CA ALA A 364 1.47 16.94 20.13
C ALA A 364 0.82 18.30 19.92
N TYR A 365 -0.26 18.56 20.66
CA TYR A 365 -1.16 19.67 20.42
C TYR A 365 -1.62 20.32 21.73
N VAL A 366 -2.12 21.54 21.63
CA VAL A 366 -2.76 22.27 22.72
C VAL A 366 -4.14 22.73 22.28
N LEU A 367 -5.17 22.33 23.03
CA LEU A 367 -6.54 22.82 22.90
C LEU A 367 -6.73 24.03 23.83
N VAL A 368 -7.12 25.17 23.26
CA VAL A 368 -7.28 26.43 23.99
C VAL A 368 -8.71 26.94 23.87
N GLU A 369 -9.34 27.23 25.01
CA GLU A 369 -10.63 27.90 25.06
C GLU A 369 -10.46 29.41 24.85
N VAL A 370 -10.90 29.89 23.68
CA VAL A 370 -10.83 31.29 23.27
C VAL A 370 -12.00 32.10 23.83
N GLU A 371 -13.15 31.48 24.01
CA GLU A 371 -14.33 32.09 24.60
C GLU A 371 -15.04 31.06 25.47
N ALA A 372 -15.28 31.41 26.73
CA ALA A 372 -16.01 30.55 27.66
C ALA A 372 -17.53 30.73 27.48
N PRO A 373 -18.34 29.71 27.78
CA PRO A 373 -19.78 29.84 27.91
C PRO A 373 -20.20 31.00 28.83
N GLU A 374 -21.35 31.62 28.57
CA GLU A 374 -21.86 32.71 29.43
C GLU A 374 -22.02 32.22 30.87
N GLY A 375 -21.46 32.98 31.83
CA GLY A 375 -21.47 32.61 33.25
C GLY A 375 -20.30 31.73 33.70
N TYR A 376 -19.41 31.30 32.79
CA TYR A 376 -18.25 30.46 33.10
C TYR A 376 -16.92 31.19 32.92
N VAL A 377 -15.90 30.70 33.63
CA VAL A 377 -14.51 31.09 33.40
C VAL A 377 -13.85 30.13 32.40
N LYS A 378 -12.85 30.63 31.68
CA LYS A 378 -12.07 29.81 30.75
C LYS A 378 -11.33 28.70 31.48
N SER A 379 -11.32 27.54 30.84
CA SER A 379 -10.51 26.39 31.18
C SER A 379 -9.04 26.69 30.90
N LYS A 380 -8.14 26.01 31.62
CA LYS A 380 -6.73 26.01 31.28
C LYS A 380 -6.52 25.37 29.90
N PRO A 381 -5.50 25.78 29.13
CA PRO A 381 -5.08 25.05 27.94
C PRO A 381 -4.83 23.57 28.24
N ILE A 382 -5.36 22.69 27.40
CA ILE A 382 -5.21 21.24 27.55
C ILE A 382 -4.22 20.75 26.51
N ALA A 383 -3.08 20.23 26.96
CA ALA A 383 -2.17 19.50 26.11
C ALA A 383 -2.73 18.10 25.79
N PHE A 384 -2.49 17.61 24.59
CA PHE A 384 -2.82 16.25 24.19
C PHE A 384 -1.90 15.76 23.07
N THR A 385 -1.81 14.44 22.93
CA THR A 385 -1.03 13.77 21.89
C THR A 385 -1.89 12.80 21.11
N VAL A 386 -1.69 12.75 19.80
CA VAL A 386 -2.35 11.81 18.89
C VAL A 386 -1.28 10.90 18.29
N TYR A 387 -1.36 9.60 18.54
CA TYR A 387 -0.46 8.58 18.00
C TYR A 387 -1.23 7.32 17.57
N SER A 388 -0.53 6.41 16.87
CA SER A 388 -1.16 5.23 16.25
C SER A 388 -1.79 4.26 17.26
N ASP A 389 -1.22 4.17 18.45
CA ASP A 389 -1.67 3.30 19.53
C ASP A 389 -2.75 3.98 20.39
N LYS A 390 -2.56 5.25 20.73
CA LYS A 390 -3.38 5.98 21.69
C LYS A 390 -3.46 7.48 21.44
N VAL A 391 -4.51 8.07 21.98
CA VAL A 391 -4.63 9.50 22.21
C VAL A 391 -4.57 9.71 23.72
N GLU A 392 -3.72 10.62 24.18
CA GLU A 392 -3.55 10.95 25.60
C GLU A 392 -3.70 12.45 25.79
N TYR A 393 -4.27 12.88 26.92
CA TYR A 393 -4.41 14.30 27.25
C TYR A 393 -4.09 14.56 28.73
N TYR A 394 -3.78 15.81 29.04
CA TYR A 394 -3.49 16.27 30.40
C TYR A 394 -4.78 16.82 31.00
N GLU A 395 -5.42 16.02 31.86
CA GLU A 395 -6.75 16.30 32.40
C GLU A 395 -6.75 17.59 33.22
N GLU A 396 -7.76 18.44 33.02
CA GLU A 396 -7.88 19.79 33.62
C GLU A 396 -6.67 20.72 33.34
N GLY A 397 -5.83 20.39 32.35
CA GLY A 397 -4.59 21.10 32.06
C GLY A 397 -3.51 20.90 33.12
N ASP A 398 -3.56 19.83 33.90
CA ASP A 398 -2.53 19.47 34.87
C ASP A 398 -1.42 18.64 34.21
N ALA A 399 -0.21 19.20 34.14
CA ALA A 399 0.98 18.56 33.58
C ALA A 399 1.34 17.21 34.26
N GLY A 400 0.87 16.96 35.48
CA GLY A 400 1.06 15.69 36.19
C GLY A 400 -0.03 14.64 35.94
N LYS A 401 -1.14 15.00 35.28
CA LYS A 401 -2.34 14.16 35.16
C LYS A 401 -2.59 13.71 33.71
N LYS A 402 -1.66 12.92 33.18
CA LYS A 402 -1.77 12.34 31.83
C LYS A 402 -2.73 11.15 31.83
N VAL A 403 -3.75 11.19 30.99
CA VAL A 403 -4.79 10.15 30.87
C VAL A 403 -5.03 9.75 29.42
N GLN A 404 -5.42 8.51 29.19
CA GLN A 404 -5.75 8.01 27.85
C GLN A 404 -7.20 8.35 27.49
N ALA A 405 -7.43 8.86 26.28
CA ALA A 405 -8.76 9.19 25.78
C ALA A 405 -9.57 7.92 25.45
N VAL A 406 -10.89 8.00 25.63
CA VAL A 406 -11.84 6.94 25.27
C VAL A 406 -11.95 6.83 23.75
N LYS A 407 -11.86 5.61 23.22
CA LYS A 407 -12.06 5.34 21.79
C LYS A 407 -13.56 5.13 21.50
N TYR A 408 -14.11 5.92 20.59
CA TYR A 408 -15.47 5.76 20.08
C TYR A 408 -15.43 5.03 18.73
N GLN A 409 -16.22 3.95 18.57
CA GLN A 409 -16.39 3.28 17.28
C GLN A 409 -17.69 3.77 16.62
N TYR A 410 -17.56 4.40 15.46
CA TYR A 410 -18.70 4.69 14.61
C TYR A 410 -18.89 3.53 13.63
N MET A 411 -20.01 2.81 13.73
CA MET A 411 -20.41 1.91 12.64
C MET A 411 -20.74 2.78 11.41
N ARG A 412 -19.90 2.74 10.37
CA ARG A 412 -20.33 3.15 9.04
C ARG A 412 -21.44 2.18 8.62
N PRO A 413 -22.69 2.64 8.36
CA PRO A 413 -23.65 1.81 7.67
C PRO A 413 -23.03 1.42 6.34
N VAL A 414 -22.93 0.12 6.07
CA VAL A 414 -22.59 -0.39 4.75
C VAL A 414 -23.76 0.03 3.84
N GLY A 415 -23.50 0.99 2.98
CA GLY A 415 -24.43 1.47 1.95
C GLY A 415 -24.09 0.84 0.60
#